data_AF-A0AAX1U9C8-F1
#
_entry.id   AF-A0AAX1U9C8-F1
#
_cell.length_a   1.000
_cell.length_b   1.000
_cell.length_c   1.000
_cell.angle_alpha   90.00
_cell.angle_beta   90.00
_cell.angle_gamma   90.00
#
_symmetry.space_group_name_H-M   'P 1'
#
loop_
_entity.id
_entity.type
_entity.pdbx_description
1 polymer ?
#
loop_
_entity_poly.entity_id
_entity_poly.type
_entity_poly.pdbx_seq_one_letter_code
_entity_poly.pdbx_strand_id
1 'polypeptide(L)'
;MQKCLSVKDYDIRIEKDMDGDEYYILSFGQLSHVKVTKRAFEIIKLMDGTKSFNTILTELNLNGINISEKDLDYFIENFIVKKNLLTDSKNEIKKNEKKVKMWIHIPIIESKKFNWLLRITKHLISRNVAIVLMAFVIFICLNSIYELVRSNIDIFNYINSLEILLLTYFAMFIHEIGHVSAAYKYGVQVGKIGFGIYMAYLVFFVDMTNTWRLDKNKRLVNDISGIYFQLITTIPIYLITILKPNVSLYLTILIIMISSLMNVIPVLKMDGYWLLTDFLNVHNVQIKTKQSINKLFVELTKKYKLKKRGQVYTLSKSTYFYGIYSIIYSLVKVVCIIFVCYALILLFMGWDNLINTISLVFKSFIERDFSTSLILLNKIFILLIPLFILINVSLSIIKEWKNKKIGGKNKCLDVKV
;
A
#
# COMPACT_ATOMS: atom_id res chain seq x y z
N MET A 1 36.78 -20.71 -20.26
CA MET A 1 36.88 -19.52 -19.37
C MET A 1 35.69 -19.53 -18.42
N GLN A 2 35.90 -19.87 -17.15
CA GLN A 2 34.85 -19.76 -16.13
C GLN A 2 34.48 -18.28 -15.99
N LYS A 3 33.22 -17.94 -16.24
CA LYS A 3 32.74 -16.56 -16.18
C LYS A 3 32.71 -16.14 -14.71
N CYS A 4 33.51 -15.15 -14.34
CA CYS A 4 33.47 -14.60 -12.99
C CYS A 4 32.16 -13.84 -12.82
N LEU A 5 31.44 -14.10 -11.72
CA LEU A 5 30.14 -13.48 -11.47
C LEU A 5 30.37 -12.15 -10.78
N SER A 6 29.94 -11.07 -11.42
CA SER A 6 29.99 -9.71 -10.89
C SER A 6 28.57 -9.17 -10.74
N VAL A 7 28.25 -8.70 -9.53
CA VAL A 7 27.00 -8.01 -9.21
C VAL A 7 27.22 -6.49 -9.34
N LYS A 8 26.20 -5.76 -9.79
CA LYS A 8 26.19 -4.28 -9.87
C LYS A 8 26.54 -3.65 -8.52
N ASP A 9 27.15 -2.47 -8.52
CA ASP A 9 27.42 -1.71 -7.30
C ASP A 9 26.14 -1.45 -6.48
N TYR A 10 26.27 -1.52 -5.16
CA TYR A 10 25.15 -1.35 -4.23
C TYR A 10 25.52 -0.64 -2.93
N ASP A 11 24.58 0.18 -2.41
CA ASP A 11 24.64 0.67 -1.04
C ASP A 11 24.07 -0.38 -0.07
N ILE A 12 24.65 -0.51 1.12
CA ILE A 12 24.25 -1.50 2.13
C ILE A 12 23.66 -0.79 3.36
N ARG A 13 22.56 -1.34 3.88
CA ARG A 13 22.06 -1.04 5.22
C ARG A 13 21.71 -2.30 5.98
N ILE A 14 22.07 -2.33 7.26
CA ILE A 14 21.72 -3.40 8.19
C ILE A 14 20.53 -2.95 9.04
N GLU A 15 19.53 -3.82 9.16
CA GLU A 15 18.38 -3.62 10.03
C GLU A 15 18.03 -4.92 10.76
N LYS A 16 17.35 -4.80 11.90
CA LYS A 16 16.88 -5.94 12.69
C LYS A 16 15.38 -6.12 12.55
N ASP A 17 14.92 -7.36 12.48
CA ASP A 17 13.50 -7.68 12.47
C ASP A 17 12.87 -7.74 13.87
N MET A 18 11.61 -8.16 13.99
CA MET A 18 10.90 -8.25 15.28
C MET A 18 11.51 -9.25 16.27
N ASP A 19 12.16 -10.30 15.78
CA ASP A 19 12.78 -11.32 16.61
C ASP A 19 14.25 -10.98 16.93
N GLY A 20 14.78 -9.91 16.31
CA GLY A 20 16.14 -9.40 16.52
C GLY A 20 17.12 -9.88 15.46
N ASP A 21 16.66 -10.64 14.47
CA ASP A 21 17.49 -11.19 13.41
C ASP A 21 17.92 -10.08 12.45
N GLU A 22 19.20 -10.07 12.10
CA GLU A 22 19.78 -9.10 11.18
C GLU A 22 19.48 -9.45 9.73
N TYR A 23 19.11 -8.43 8.96
CA TYR A 23 18.97 -8.51 7.52
C TYR A 23 19.59 -7.30 6.84
N TYR A 24 19.89 -7.47 5.56
CA TYR A 24 20.61 -6.50 4.75
C TYR A 24 19.70 -5.97 3.65
N ILE A 25 19.67 -4.64 3.49
CA ILE A 25 19.01 -3.97 2.37
C ILE A 25 20.11 -3.52 1.41
N LEU A 26 20.09 -4.09 0.20
CA LEU A 26 21.00 -3.76 -0.88
C LEU A 26 20.30 -2.85 -1.88
N SER A 27 20.87 -1.68 -2.15
CA SER A 27 20.32 -0.68 -3.05
C SER A 27 21.20 -0.55 -4.29
N PHE A 28 20.77 -1.14 -5.40
CA PHE A 28 21.45 -1.08 -6.69
C PHE A 28 20.95 0.17 -7.44
N GLY A 29 21.68 1.28 -7.29
CA GLY A 29 21.33 2.57 -7.88
C GLY A 29 19.99 3.15 -7.38
N GLN A 30 19.27 3.82 -8.28
CA GLN A 30 17.99 4.52 -7.97
C GLN A 30 16.73 3.73 -8.33
N LEU A 31 16.81 2.42 -8.61
CA LEU A 31 15.64 1.70 -9.18
C LEU A 31 15.44 0.28 -8.65
N SER A 32 16.41 -0.28 -7.93
CA SER A 32 16.31 -1.66 -7.44
C SER A 32 16.82 -1.79 -6.01
N HIS A 33 15.90 -2.13 -5.10
CA HIS A 33 16.18 -2.38 -3.69
C HIS A 33 15.79 -3.80 -3.34
N VAL A 34 16.68 -4.50 -2.63
CA VAL A 34 16.50 -5.90 -2.28
C VAL A 34 16.83 -6.14 -0.82
N LYS A 35 15.88 -6.72 -0.10
CA LYS A 35 16.10 -7.25 1.25
C LYS A 35 16.61 -8.69 1.16
N VAL A 36 17.71 -8.98 1.85
CA VAL A 36 18.35 -10.30 1.90
C VAL A 36 18.71 -10.69 3.34
N THR A 37 18.74 -11.99 3.61
CA THR A 37 19.26 -12.55 4.85
C THR A 37 20.78 -12.42 4.91
N LYS A 38 21.39 -12.57 6.10
CA LYS A 38 22.85 -12.60 6.27
C LYS A 38 23.53 -13.59 5.31
N ARG A 39 22.99 -14.81 5.24
CA ARG A 39 23.49 -15.87 4.34
C ARG A 39 23.49 -15.44 2.88
N ALA A 40 22.37 -14.88 2.40
CA ALA A 40 22.27 -14.42 1.03
C ALA A 40 23.17 -13.21 0.74
N PHE A 41 23.38 -12.33 1.73
CA PHE A 41 24.34 -11.23 1.63
C PHE A 41 25.79 -11.73 1.50
N GLU A 42 26.20 -12.72 2.30
CA GLU A 42 27.54 -13.31 2.22
C GLU A 42 27.81 -13.94 0.84
N ILE A 43 26.80 -14.58 0.23
CA ILE A 43 26.89 -15.07 -1.15
C ILE A 43 27.10 -13.92 -2.13
N ILE A 44 26.29 -12.85 -2.05
CA ILE A 44 26.37 -11.70 -2.96
C ILE A 44 27.70 -10.95 -2.81
N LYS A 45 28.22 -10.85 -1.59
CA LYS A 45 29.50 -10.20 -1.29
C LYS A 45 30.68 -10.86 -2.00
N LEU A 46 30.62 -12.18 -2.22
CA LEU A 46 31.66 -12.94 -2.92
C LEU A 46 31.54 -12.84 -4.45
N MET A 47 30.46 -12.26 -4.99
CA MET A 47 30.25 -12.06 -6.43
C MET A 47 30.76 -10.68 -6.88
N ASP A 48 32.04 -10.42 -6.63
CA ASP A 48 32.72 -9.17 -6.96
C ASP A 48 33.32 -9.13 -8.38
N GLY A 49 33.18 -10.21 -9.15
CA GLY A 49 33.76 -10.34 -10.49
C GLY A 49 35.16 -10.94 -10.54
N THR A 50 35.75 -11.29 -9.40
CA THR A 50 37.10 -11.91 -9.34
C THR A 50 37.04 -13.42 -9.11
N LYS A 51 35.96 -13.92 -8.52
CA LYS A 51 35.82 -15.32 -8.11
C LYS A 51 34.96 -16.12 -9.09
N SER A 52 35.38 -17.37 -9.36
CA SER A 52 34.58 -18.32 -10.14
C SER A 52 33.56 -19.02 -9.25
N PHE A 53 32.56 -19.65 -9.88
CA PHE A 53 31.49 -20.38 -9.18
C PHE A 53 32.04 -21.40 -8.15
N ASN A 54 33.04 -22.19 -8.52
CA ASN A 54 33.65 -23.19 -7.65
C ASN A 54 34.43 -22.54 -6.48
N THR A 55 35.08 -21.41 -6.73
CA THR A 55 35.78 -20.64 -5.69
C THR A 55 34.80 -20.04 -4.67
N ILE A 56 33.67 -19.52 -5.13
CA ILE A 56 32.61 -19.00 -4.25
C ILE A 56 32.06 -20.13 -3.37
N LEU A 57 31.80 -21.30 -3.96
CA LEU A 57 31.22 -22.45 -3.24
C LEU A 57 32.18 -22.99 -2.17
N THR A 58 33.46 -23.09 -2.48
CA THR A 58 34.50 -23.53 -1.52
C THR A 58 34.65 -22.54 -0.37
N GLU A 59 34.70 -21.24 -0.65
CA GLU A 59 34.84 -20.20 0.37
C GLU A 59 33.60 -20.07 1.27
N LEU A 60 32.39 -20.24 0.72
CA LEU A 60 31.16 -20.28 1.51
C LEU A 60 31.15 -21.45 2.51
N ASN A 61 31.55 -22.64 2.07
CA ASN A 61 31.62 -23.82 2.93
C ASN A 61 32.72 -23.67 4.00
N LEU A 62 33.86 -23.06 3.67
CA LEU A 62 34.93 -22.74 4.64
C LEU A 62 34.47 -21.73 5.70
N ASN A 63 33.64 -20.76 5.32
CA ASN A 63 33.05 -19.79 6.23
C ASN A 63 31.85 -20.34 7.05
N GLY A 64 31.64 -21.67 7.04
CA GLY A 64 30.60 -22.35 7.81
C GLY A 64 29.21 -22.29 7.19
N ILE A 65 29.08 -21.86 5.94
CA ILE A 65 27.81 -21.80 5.21
C ILE A 65 27.69 -23.00 4.27
N ASN A 66 27.20 -24.14 4.78
CA ASN A 66 27.03 -25.35 3.97
C ASN A 66 25.99 -25.14 2.85
N ILE A 67 26.44 -24.91 1.62
CA ILE A 67 25.62 -24.68 0.41
C ILE A 67 25.96 -25.75 -0.63
N SER A 68 24.94 -26.39 -1.20
CA SER A 68 25.13 -27.29 -2.34
C SER A 68 25.26 -26.50 -3.65
N GLU A 69 25.92 -27.08 -4.65
CA GLU A 69 26.05 -26.51 -5.99
C GLU A 69 24.68 -26.16 -6.59
N LYS A 70 23.70 -27.06 -6.45
CA LYS A 70 22.33 -26.85 -6.91
C LYS A 70 21.65 -25.65 -6.24
N ASP A 71 21.89 -25.42 -4.95
CA ASP A 71 21.30 -24.29 -4.22
C ASP A 71 21.91 -22.97 -4.68
N LEU A 72 23.22 -22.95 -4.95
CA LEU A 72 23.91 -21.76 -5.45
C LEU A 72 23.48 -21.42 -6.88
N ASP A 73 23.40 -22.41 -7.77
CA ASP A 73 22.87 -22.24 -9.13
C ASP A 73 21.43 -21.72 -9.09
N TYR A 74 20.57 -22.34 -8.27
CA TYR A 74 19.18 -21.91 -8.12
C TYR A 74 19.09 -20.46 -7.65
N PHE A 75 19.92 -20.06 -6.68
CA PHE A 75 19.98 -18.69 -6.19
C PHE A 75 20.43 -17.73 -7.29
N ILE A 76 21.46 -18.06 -8.06
CA ILE A 76 21.93 -17.22 -9.16
C ILE A 76 20.83 -17.06 -10.22
N GLU A 77 20.23 -18.14 -10.70
CA GLU A 77 19.21 -18.07 -11.76
C GLU A 77 17.91 -17.38 -11.28
N ASN A 78 17.36 -17.80 -10.15
CA ASN A 78 16.04 -17.37 -9.71
C ASN A 78 16.02 -16.06 -8.94
N PHE A 79 17.16 -15.67 -8.37
CA PHE A 79 17.28 -14.44 -7.61
C PHE A 79 18.12 -13.39 -8.33
N ILE A 80 19.38 -13.69 -8.63
CA ILE A 80 20.34 -12.71 -9.18
C ILE A 80 20.00 -12.34 -10.63
N VAL A 81 19.87 -13.35 -11.50
CA VAL A 81 19.57 -13.17 -12.93
C VAL A 81 18.15 -12.65 -13.11
N LYS A 82 17.16 -13.26 -12.44
CA LYS A 82 15.75 -12.84 -12.54
C LYS A 82 15.51 -11.39 -12.07
N LYS A 83 16.28 -10.90 -11.10
CA LYS A 83 16.24 -9.50 -10.65
C LYS A 83 17.21 -8.59 -11.40
N ASN A 84 17.94 -9.11 -12.38
CA ASN A 84 18.88 -8.40 -13.23
C ASN A 84 19.98 -7.67 -12.46
N LEU A 85 20.55 -8.34 -11.44
CA LEU A 85 21.56 -7.75 -10.55
C LEU A 85 23.00 -7.87 -11.08
N LEU A 86 23.23 -8.59 -12.18
CA LEU A 86 24.57 -8.76 -12.78
C LEU A 86 25.00 -7.54 -13.62
N THR A 87 26.29 -7.18 -13.56
CA THR A 87 26.91 -6.09 -14.35
C THR A 87 26.83 -6.31 -15.85
N ASP A 88 26.99 -7.54 -16.33
CA ASP A 88 27.05 -7.91 -17.77
C ASP A 88 25.70 -8.06 -18.48
N SER A 89 24.59 -7.74 -17.82
CA SER A 89 23.27 -7.85 -18.42
C SER A 89 23.01 -6.68 -19.39
N LYS A 90 23.38 -6.83 -20.67
CA LYS A 90 22.99 -5.96 -21.80
C LYS A 90 21.47 -5.85 -22.05
N ASN A 91 20.64 -6.33 -21.12
CA ASN A 91 19.20 -6.12 -21.17
C ASN A 91 18.86 -4.82 -20.45
N GLU A 92 18.67 -3.78 -21.25
CA GLU A 92 17.88 -2.62 -20.84
C GLU A 92 16.59 -3.08 -20.15
N ILE A 93 16.21 -2.34 -19.13
CA ILE A 93 15.11 -2.62 -18.23
C ILE A 93 13.81 -2.80 -19.02
N LYS A 94 13.39 -4.04 -19.30
CA LYS A 94 11.95 -4.33 -19.38
C LYS A 94 11.44 -4.38 -17.95
N LYS A 95 10.84 -3.26 -17.53
CA LYS A 95 10.05 -3.07 -16.31
C LYS A 95 9.36 -4.38 -15.88
N ASN A 96 9.98 -5.13 -14.97
CA ASN A 96 9.21 -5.88 -13.99
C ASN A 96 8.87 -4.89 -12.88
N GLU A 97 8.07 -3.87 -13.23
CA GLU A 97 7.22 -3.24 -12.24
C GLU A 97 6.51 -4.41 -11.58
N LYS A 98 6.78 -4.66 -10.29
CA LYS A 98 5.80 -5.34 -9.46
C LYS A 98 4.59 -4.43 -9.50
N LYS A 99 3.78 -4.56 -10.55
CA LYS A 99 2.55 -3.82 -10.73
C LYS A 99 1.79 -4.08 -9.44
N VAL A 100 1.67 -3.04 -8.62
CA VAL A 100 0.53 -2.97 -7.71
C VAL A 100 -0.65 -3.39 -8.58
N LYS A 101 -1.43 -4.38 -8.15
CA LYS A 101 -2.57 -4.90 -8.91
C LYS A 101 -3.67 -3.82 -9.00
N MET A 102 -3.36 -2.68 -9.60
CA MET A 102 -4.30 -1.70 -10.07
C MET A 102 -4.76 -2.18 -11.45
N TRP A 103 -6.05 -2.08 -11.72
CA TRP A 103 -6.59 -2.52 -13.02
C TRP A 103 -6.22 -1.57 -14.14
N ILE A 104 -6.08 -0.28 -13.80
CA ILE A 104 -5.57 0.77 -14.66
C ILE A 104 -4.41 1.45 -13.93
N HIS A 105 -3.31 1.72 -14.65
CA HIS A 105 -2.13 2.38 -14.12
C HIS A 105 -1.58 3.33 -15.19
N ILE A 106 -1.89 4.62 -15.06
CA ILE A 106 -1.48 5.64 -16.03
C ILE A 106 -0.53 6.61 -15.32
N PRO A 107 0.80 6.50 -15.51
CA PRO A 107 1.75 7.45 -15.00
C PRO A 107 1.73 8.72 -15.85
N ILE A 108 1.61 9.90 -15.22
CA ILE A 108 1.34 11.16 -15.95
C ILE A 108 2.51 12.13 -15.81
N ILE A 109 2.88 12.46 -14.56
CA ILE A 109 3.78 13.58 -14.27
C ILE A 109 4.98 13.07 -13.48
N GLU A 110 6.19 13.49 -13.88
CA GLU A 110 7.38 13.25 -13.08
C GLU A 110 7.38 14.10 -11.81
N SER A 111 7.66 13.48 -10.66
CA SER A 111 7.72 14.17 -9.36
C SER A 111 8.64 15.40 -9.37
N LYS A 112 9.73 15.37 -10.16
CA LYS A 112 10.69 16.47 -10.33
C LYS A 112 10.04 17.78 -10.77
N LYS A 113 8.94 17.72 -11.54
CA LYS A 113 8.21 18.92 -11.98
C LYS A 113 7.57 19.68 -10.81
N PHE A 114 7.30 19.00 -9.69
CA PHE A 114 6.74 19.60 -8.48
C PHE A 114 7.82 20.15 -7.53
N ASN A 115 9.10 20.14 -7.88
CA ASN A 115 10.18 20.59 -6.98
C ASN A 115 9.95 21.97 -6.35
N TRP A 116 9.34 22.91 -7.07
CA TRP A 116 9.00 24.24 -6.53
C TRP A 116 8.01 24.15 -5.36
N LEU A 117 6.98 23.32 -5.50
CA LEU A 117 5.98 23.06 -4.47
C LEU A 117 6.59 22.28 -3.31
N LEU A 118 7.41 21.27 -3.60
CA LEU A 118 8.07 20.42 -2.61
C LEU A 118 9.03 21.20 -1.70
N ARG A 119 9.63 22.28 -2.20
CA ARG A 119 10.44 23.21 -1.40
C ARG A 119 9.65 23.91 -0.31
N ILE A 120 8.36 24.15 -0.53
CA ILE A 120 7.46 24.80 0.43
C ILE A 120 6.89 23.73 1.36
N THR A 121 6.33 22.66 0.80
CA THR A 121 5.62 21.62 1.56
C THR A 121 6.53 20.81 2.49
N LYS A 122 7.84 20.71 2.21
CA LYS A 122 8.79 20.06 3.14
C LYS A 122 8.78 20.66 4.55
N HIS A 123 8.48 21.96 4.67
CA HIS A 123 8.45 22.65 5.96
C HIS A 123 7.24 22.24 6.80
N LEU A 124 6.13 21.86 6.16
CA LEU A 124 4.93 21.34 6.80
C LEU A 124 5.17 20.00 7.52
N ILE A 125 6.23 19.29 7.16
CA ILE A 125 6.62 17.99 7.76
C ILE A 125 7.56 18.21 8.95
N SER A 126 7.90 19.44 9.32
CA SER A 126 8.64 19.69 10.57
C SER A 126 7.76 19.36 11.77
N ARG A 127 8.36 18.79 12.83
CA ARG A 127 7.62 18.25 13.99
C ARG A 127 6.72 19.29 14.64
N ASN A 128 7.25 20.50 14.87
CA ASN A 128 6.52 21.57 15.56
C ASN A 128 5.34 22.07 14.71
N VAL A 129 5.56 22.28 13.42
CA VAL A 129 4.50 22.70 12.49
C VAL A 129 3.42 21.62 12.38
N ALA A 130 3.81 20.36 12.27
CA ALA A 130 2.86 19.25 12.21
C ALA A 130 1.99 19.13 13.46
N ILE A 131 2.55 19.33 14.66
CA ILE A 131 1.78 19.31 15.91
C ILE A 131 0.74 20.44 15.92
N VAL A 132 1.14 21.67 15.56
CA VAL A 132 0.23 22.82 15.52
C VAL A 132 -0.88 22.60 14.50
N LEU A 133 -0.54 22.17 13.29
CA LEU A 133 -1.53 21.91 12.24
C LEU A 133 -2.47 20.76 12.62
N MET A 134 -1.96 19.71 13.26
CA MET A 134 -2.80 18.59 13.68
C MET A 134 -3.75 18.98 14.82
N ALA A 135 -3.30 19.79 15.78
CA ALA A 135 -4.18 20.35 16.81
C ALA A 135 -5.31 21.19 16.17
N PHE A 136 -4.98 21.99 15.15
CA PHE A 136 -5.95 22.79 14.43
C PHE A 136 -6.94 21.94 13.62
N VAL A 137 -6.48 20.89 12.95
CA VAL A 137 -7.37 19.94 12.25
C VAL A 137 -8.29 19.21 13.22
N ILE A 138 -7.82 18.81 14.41
CA ILE A 138 -8.68 18.19 15.43
C ILE A 138 -9.78 19.18 15.83
N PHE A 139 -9.44 20.44 16.09
CA PHE A 139 -10.41 21.49 16.36
C PHE A 139 -11.41 21.66 15.20
N ILE A 140 -10.95 21.70 13.96
CA ILE A 140 -11.81 21.81 12.76
C ILE A 140 -12.78 20.64 12.67
N CYS A 141 -12.31 19.41 12.87
CA CYS A 141 -13.15 18.22 12.81
C CYS A 141 -14.22 18.26 13.90
N LEU A 142 -13.86 18.60 15.14
CA LEU A 142 -14.81 18.71 16.25
C LEU A 142 -15.86 19.80 16.00
N ASN A 143 -15.46 20.98 15.50
CA ASN A 143 -16.41 22.03 15.14
C ASN A 143 -17.32 21.63 13.99
N SER A 144 -16.78 20.94 12.98
CA SER A 144 -17.59 20.48 11.83
C SER A 144 -18.65 19.48 12.27
N ILE A 145 -18.32 18.57 13.20
CA ILE A 145 -19.30 17.66 13.83
C ILE A 145 -20.35 18.47 14.60
N TYR A 146 -19.92 19.42 15.43
CA TYR A 146 -20.82 20.26 16.21
C TYR A 146 -21.81 21.04 15.33
N GLU A 147 -21.33 21.69 14.27
CA GLU A 147 -22.17 22.46 13.34
C GLU A 147 -23.16 21.57 12.60
N LEU A 148 -22.73 20.38 12.16
CA LEU A 148 -23.63 19.43 11.50
C LEU A 148 -24.75 18.95 12.44
N VAL A 149 -24.40 18.59 13.69
CA VAL A 149 -25.37 18.17 14.70
C VAL A 149 -26.31 19.33 15.07
N ARG A 150 -25.78 20.55 15.24
CA ARG A 150 -26.56 21.74 15.60
C ARG A 150 -27.54 22.13 14.50
N SER A 151 -27.15 21.99 13.23
CA SER A 151 -27.89 22.54 12.12
C SER A 151 -29.30 21.94 11.99
N ASN A 152 -29.55 20.70 12.44
CA ASN A 152 -30.83 19.98 12.25
C ASN A 152 -31.35 20.02 10.79
N ILE A 153 -30.48 20.35 9.83
CA ILE A 153 -30.82 20.48 8.42
C ILE A 153 -31.01 19.07 7.86
N ASP A 154 -32.02 18.91 7.02
CA ASP A 154 -32.17 17.68 6.25
C ASP A 154 -31.01 17.58 5.25
N ILE A 155 -29.95 16.91 5.70
CA ILE A 155 -28.64 16.84 5.05
C ILE A 155 -28.80 16.47 3.57
N PHE A 156 -29.74 15.58 3.26
CA PHE A 156 -29.96 15.08 1.90
C PHE A 156 -30.44 16.14 0.90
N ASN A 157 -31.12 17.20 1.35
CA ASN A 157 -31.68 18.21 0.44
C ASN A 157 -30.69 19.34 0.11
N TYR A 158 -29.64 19.52 0.92
CA TYR A 158 -28.68 20.63 0.78
C TYR A 158 -27.24 20.17 0.47
N ILE A 159 -27.05 18.87 0.20
CA ILE A 159 -25.77 18.33 -0.24
C ILE A 159 -25.51 18.66 -1.72
N ASN A 160 -24.42 19.37 -1.96
CA ASN A 160 -23.79 19.43 -3.28
C ASN A 160 -22.81 18.26 -3.43
N SER A 161 -23.30 17.14 -3.95
CA SER A 161 -22.49 15.92 -4.08
C SER A 161 -21.28 16.07 -5.01
N LEU A 162 -21.36 16.96 -6.01
CA LEU A 162 -20.25 17.23 -6.93
C LEU A 162 -19.13 18.00 -6.24
N GLU A 163 -19.47 19.01 -5.42
CA GLU A 163 -18.50 19.76 -4.60
C GLU A 163 -17.74 18.82 -3.66
N ILE A 164 -18.48 17.97 -2.93
CA ILE A 164 -17.88 16.96 -2.03
C ILE A 164 -16.94 16.04 -2.81
N LEU A 165 -17.37 15.54 -3.98
CA LEU A 165 -16.57 14.65 -4.81
C LEU A 165 -15.26 15.33 -5.26
N LEU A 166 -15.34 16.54 -5.80
CA LEU A 166 -14.17 17.25 -6.30
C LEU A 166 -13.17 17.56 -5.18
N LEU A 167 -13.64 18.03 -4.02
CA LEU A 167 -12.78 18.34 -2.88
C LEU A 167 -12.15 17.08 -2.27
N THR A 168 -12.88 15.96 -2.22
CA THR A 168 -12.34 14.69 -1.71
C THR A 168 -11.26 14.11 -2.64
N TYR A 169 -11.46 14.14 -3.96
CA TYR A 169 -10.40 13.77 -4.91
C TYR A 169 -9.21 14.73 -4.88
N PHE A 170 -9.46 16.02 -4.68
CA PHE A 170 -8.38 16.98 -4.47
C PHE A 170 -7.56 16.62 -3.22
N ALA A 171 -8.22 16.28 -2.11
CA ALA A 171 -7.53 15.82 -0.90
C ALA A 171 -6.72 14.52 -1.14
N MET A 172 -7.20 13.60 -1.97
CA MET A 172 -6.44 12.41 -2.38
C MET A 172 -5.22 12.76 -3.26
N PHE A 173 -5.29 13.80 -4.08
CA PHE A 173 -4.12 14.28 -4.80
C PHE A 173 -3.10 14.91 -3.84
N ILE A 174 -3.56 15.73 -2.88
CA ILE A 174 -2.71 16.30 -1.85
C ILE A 174 -2.07 15.22 -0.96
N HIS A 175 -2.77 14.11 -0.71
CA HIS A 175 -2.23 12.93 -0.03
C HIS A 175 -0.94 12.42 -0.70
N GLU A 176 -0.97 12.18 -2.01
CA GLU A 176 0.23 11.75 -2.75
C GLU A 176 1.36 12.80 -2.72
N ILE A 177 1.01 14.09 -2.73
CA ILE A 177 2.00 15.16 -2.54
C ILE A 177 2.64 15.07 -1.15
N GLY A 178 1.92 14.63 -0.12
CA GLY A 178 2.48 14.39 1.21
C GLY A 178 3.64 13.39 1.19
N HIS A 179 3.42 12.22 0.57
CA HIS A 179 4.45 11.20 0.39
C HIS A 179 5.67 11.74 -0.38
N VAL A 180 5.43 12.42 -1.51
CA VAL A 180 6.50 13.01 -2.32
C VAL A 180 7.27 14.07 -1.52
N SER A 181 6.56 14.87 -0.71
CA SER A 181 7.15 15.92 0.13
C SER A 181 8.04 15.34 1.23
N ALA A 182 7.64 14.23 1.84
CA ALA A 182 8.45 13.54 2.85
C ALA A 182 9.72 12.93 2.24
N ALA A 183 9.60 12.25 1.09
CA ALA A 183 10.74 11.72 0.38
C ALA A 183 11.71 12.85 -0.04
N TYR A 184 11.18 13.97 -0.57
CA TYR A 184 11.96 15.14 -0.95
C TYR A 184 12.71 15.76 0.23
N LYS A 185 12.05 15.91 1.40
CA LYS A 185 12.67 16.42 2.63
C LYS A 185 13.90 15.59 3.03
N TYR A 186 13.88 14.29 2.77
CA TYR A 186 14.97 13.37 3.09
C TYR A 186 15.93 13.09 1.93
N GLY A 187 15.85 13.87 0.85
CA GLY A 187 16.78 13.80 -0.28
C GLY A 187 16.54 12.60 -1.21
N VAL A 188 15.38 11.95 -1.14
CA VAL A 188 15.03 10.82 -2.00
C VAL A 188 14.11 11.29 -3.12
N GLN A 189 14.55 11.04 -4.36
CA GLN A 189 13.71 11.26 -5.55
C GLN A 189 12.80 10.06 -5.76
N VAL A 190 11.50 10.32 -5.86
CA VAL A 190 10.46 9.34 -6.16
C VAL A 190 10.10 9.37 -7.65
N GLY A 191 9.41 8.34 -8.14
CA GLY A 191 9.10 8.20 -9.56
C GLY A 191 7.96 9.11 -10.04
N LYS A 192 7.12 8.57 -10.94
CA LYS A 192 6.00 9.32 -11.54
C LYS A 192 4.78 9.31 -10.63
N ILE A 193 4.06 10.43 -10.64
CA ILE A 193 2.71 10.59 -10.10
C ILE A 193 1.72 10.26 -11.23
N GLY A 194 0.69 9.49 -10.92
CA GLY A 194 -0.35 9.12 -11.86
C GLY A 194 -1.68 8.86 -11.18
N PHE A 195 -2.64 8.36 -11.94
CA PHE A 195 -3.87 7.80 -11.40
C PHE A 195 -4.10 6.38 -11.91
N GLY A 196 -4.86 5.62 -11.13
CA GLY A 196 -5.23 4.26 -11.44
C GLY A 196 -6.60 3.92 -10.89
N ILE A 197 -7.04 2.70 -11.14
CA ILE A 197 -8.24 2.14 -10.51
C ILE A 197 -7.79 1.02 -9.58
N TYR A 198 -8.05 1.21 -8.27
CA TYR A 198 -7.84 0.20 -7.24
C TYR A 198 -9.18 -0.27 -6.71
N MET A 199 -9.53 -1.54 -7.00
CA MET A 199 -10.81 -2.21 -6.68
C MET A 199 -12.10 -1.58 -7.26
N ALA A 200 -12.36 -0.31 -7.04
CA ALA A 200 -13.55 0.36 -7.59
C ALA A 200 -13.38 1.86 -7.70
N TYR A 201 -12.32 2.38 -7.08
CA TYR A 201 -12.12 3.80 -6.90
C TYR A 201 -10.97 4.25 -7.78
N LEU A 202 -11.12 5.45 -8.34
CA LEU A 202 -10.01 6.16 -8.93
C LEU A 202 -9.10 6.58 -7.78
N VAL A 203 -7.82 6.25 -7.90
CA VAL A 203 -6.80 6.56 -6.90
C VAL A 203 -5.64 7.25 -7.58
N PHE A 204 -5.08 8.25 -6.92
CA PHE A 204 -3.75 8.74 -7.30
C PHE A 204 -2.71 7.75 -6.79
N PHE A 205 -1.54 7.70 -7.45
CA PHE A 205 -0.43 6.90 -6.98
C PHE A 205 0.89 7.59 -7.28
N VAL A 206 1.89 7.31 -6.45
CA VAL A 206 3.29 7.64 -6.71
C VAL A 206 4.16 6.40 -6.60
N ASP A 207 5.13 6.28 -7.52
CA ASP A 207 6.16 5.25 -7.38
C ASP A 207 7.16 5.61 -6.27
N MET A 208 6.96 5.00 -5.10
CA MET A 208 7.76 5.18 -3.90
C MET A 208 8.91 4.17 -3.78
N THR A 209 9.31 3.47 -4.86
CA THR A 209 10.35 2.42 -4.80
C THR A 209 11.65 2.88 -4.14
N ASN A 210 12.01 4.16 -4.29
CA ASN A 210 13.26 4.69 -3.73
C ASN A 210 13.22 5.01 -2.24
N THR A 211 12.05 5.01 -1.60
CA THR A 211 11.95 5.26 -0.15
C THR A 211 12.59 4.15 0.69
N TRP A 212 12.85 2.99 0.10
CA TRP A 212 13.62 1.92 0.73
C TRP A 212 15.05 2.33 1.09
N ARG A 213 15.58 3.39 0.49
CA ARG A 213 16.86 4.02 0.88
C ARG A 213 16.76 4.81 2.18
N LEU A 214 15.56 5.19 2.62
CA LEU A 214 15.35 5.89 3.90
C LEU A 214 15.47 4.92 5.07
N ASP A 215 16.05 5.37 6.18
CA ASP A 215 16.05 4.60 7.42
C ASP A 215 14.63 4.48 7.98
N LYS A 216 14.41 3.51 8.86
CA LYS A 216 13.11 3.18 9.44
C LYS A 216 12.31 4.42 9.89
N ASN A 217 12.92 5.33 10.65
CA ASN A 217 12.21 6.49 11.18
C ASN A 217 11.77 7.45 10.08
N LYS A 218 12.60 7.64 9.04
CA LYS A 218 12.25 8.47 7.89
C LYS A 218 11.21 7.79 6.99
N ARG A 219 11.22 6.46 6.87
CA ARG A 219 10.16 5.70 6.19
C ARG A 219 8.82 5.85 6.90
N LEU A 220 8.80 5.75 8.24
CA LEU A 220 7.58 5.99 9.01
C LEU A 220 6.99 7.39 8.79
N VAL A 221 7.84 8.41 8.75
CA VAL A 221 7.39 9.77 8.41
C VAL A 221 6.86 9.83 6.98
N ASN A 222 7.51 9.14 6.03
CA ASN A 222 7.02 9.04 4.67
C ASN A 222 5.66 8.36 4.59
N ASP A 223 5.45 7.24 5.28
CA ASP A 223 4.20 6.47 5.24
C ASP A 223 3.03 7.23 5.86
N ILE A 224 3.25 7.97 6.94
CA ILE A 224 2.18 8.77 7.57
C ILE A 224 1.92 10.11 6.88
N SER A 225 2.88 10.60 6.07
CA SER A 225 2.79 11.94 5.48
C SER A 225 1.62 12.11 4.52
N GLY A 226 1.21 11.06 3.79
CA GLY A 226 0.04 11.13 2.92
C GLY A 226 -1.24 11.41 3.69
N ILE A 227 -1.48 10.64 4.75
CA ILE A 227 -2.62 10.81 5.67
C ILE A 227 -2.59 12.21 6.30
N TYR A 228 -1.42 12.67 6.75
CA TYR A 228 -1.27 14.01 7.33
C TYR A 228 -1.61 15.11 6.32
N PHE A 229 -1.13 15.01 5.08
CA PHE A 229 -1.41 15.99 4.02
C PHE A 229 -2.88 16.01 3.61
N GLN A 230 -3.50 14.83 3.54
CA GLN A 230 -4.93 14.68 3.32
C GLN A 230 -5.73 15.41 4.41
N LEU A 231 -5.35 15.25 5.67
CA LEU A 231 -6.01 15.89 6.82
C LEU A 231 -5.84 17.41 6.84
N ILE A 232 -4.64 17.95 6.60
CA ILE A 232 -4.44 19.41 6.58
C ILE A 232 -5.16 20.10 5.41
N THR A 233 -5.60 19.36 4.39
CA THR A 233 -6.45 19.89 3.31
C THR A 233 -7.81 20.37 3.84
N THR A 234 -8.24 19.90 5.01
CA THR A 234 -9.46 20.39 5.69
C THR A 234 -9.35 21.85 6.14
N ILE A 235 -8.13 22.37 6.36
CA ILE A 235 -7.89 23.74 6.82
C ILE A 235 -8.46 24.78 5.84
N PRO A 236 -8.03 24.82 4.56
CA PRO A 236 -8.59 25.78 3.61
C PRO A 236 -10.09 25.56 3.37
N ILE A 237 -10.58 24.31 3.43
CA ILE A 237 -12.02 24.00 3.29
C ILE A 237 -12.81 24.64 4.43
N TYR A 238 -12.33 24.52 5.67
CA TYR A 238 -12.95 25.13 6.84
C TYR A 238 -12.87 26.66 6.83
N LEU A 239 -11.78 27.25 6.32
CA LEU A 239 -11.73 28.71 6.13
C LEU A 239 -12.84 29.20 5.18
N ILE A 240 -13.17 28.42 4.15
CA ILE A 240 -14.30 28.73 3.26
C ILE A 240 -15.63 28.63 4.01
N THR A 241 -15.80 27.68 4.94
CA THR A 241 -17.05 27.58 5.72
C THR A 241 -17.28 28.76 6.65
N ILE A 242 -16.21 29.37 7.16
CA ILE A 242 -16.30 30.59 7.98
C ILE A 242 -16.82 31.77 7.14
N LEU A 243 -16.38 31.88 5.89
CA LEU A 243 -16.82 32.94 4.97
C LEU A 243 -18.21 32.68 4.40
N LYS A 244 -18.51 31.41 4.12
CA LYS A 244 -19.77 30.95 3.51
C LYS A 244 -20.18 29.64 4.17
N PRO A 245 -21.01 29.70 5.24
CA PRO A 245 -21.52 28.51 5.90
C PRO A 245 -22.25 27.61 4.88
N ASN A 246 -21.75 26.38 4.73
CA ASN A 246 -22.29 25.40 3.79
C ASN A 246 -22.18 24.00 4.39
N VAL A 247 -23.32 23.32 4.56
CA VAL A 247 -23.42 21.95 5.09
C VAL A 247 -22.56 20.98 4.30
N SER A 248 -22.46 21.16 2.98
CA SER A 248 -21.65 20.30 2.08
C SER A 248 -20.16 20.35 2.40
N LEU A 249 -19.64 21.52 2.79
CA LEU A 249 -18.23 21.70 3.14
C LEU A 249 -17.91 21.07 4.50
N TYR A 250 -18.78 21.21 5.51
CA TYR A 250 -18.63 20.50 6.78
C TYR A 250 -18.68 18.99 6.60
N LEU A 251 -19.58 18.48 5.76
CA LEU A 251 -19.62 17.07 5.37
C LEU A 251 -18.35 16.63 4.64
N THR A 252 -17.83 17.46 3.74
CA THR A 252 -16.56 17.18 3.04
C THR A 252 -15.42 16.99 4.03
N ILE A 253 -15.31 17.85 5.04
CA ILE A 253 -14.30 17.74 6.11
C ILE A 253 -14.42 16.39 6.82
N LEU A 254 -15.64 15.98 7.20
CA LEU A 254 -15.86 14.67 7.84
C LEU A 254 -15.53 13.50 6.92
N ILE A 255 -15.86 13.58 5.63
CA ILE A 255 -15.53 12.54 4.66
C ILE A 255 -14.01 12.44 4.47
N ILE A 256 -13.29 13.55 4.42
CA ILE A 256 -11.81 13.57 4.39
C ILE A 256 -11.24 12.95 5.67
N MET A 257 -11.80 13.26 6.84
CA MET A 257 -11.38 12.65 8.11
C MET A 257 -11.61 11.14 8.12
N ILE A 258 -12.82 10.68 7.76
CA ILE A 258 -13.17 9.26 7.73
C ILE A 258 -12.30 8.52 6.72
N SER A 259 -12.12 9.05 5.51
CA SER A 259 -11.27 8.43 4.50
C SER A 259 -9.80 8.35 4.94
N SER A 260 -9.30 9.37 5.64
CA SER A 260 -7.95 9.35 6.24
C SER A 260 -7.82 8.27 7.33
N LEU A 261 -8.83 8.11 8.19
CA LEU A 261 -8.88 7.03 9.19
C LEU A 261 -8.93 5.65 8.55
N MET A 262 -9.68 5.50 7.45
CA MET A 262 -9.73 4.25 6.69
C MET A 262 -8.36 3.89 6.13
N ASN A 263 -7.57 4.86 5.67
CA ASN A 263 -6.20 4.64 5.18
C ASN A 263 -5.24 4.16 6.29
N VAL A 264 -5.51 4.48 7.57
CA VAL A 264 -4.72 3.99 8.71
C VAL A 264 -5.01 2.52 9.03
N ILE A 265 -6.15 1.96 8.58
CA ILE A 265 -6.52 0.57 8.88
C ILE A 265 -5.53 -0.38 8.20
N PRO A 266 -4.73 -1.16 8.97
CA PRO A 266 -3.59 -1.89 8.44
C PRO A 266 -3.98 -3.24 7.85
N VAL A 267 -5.04 -3.30 7.04
CA VAL A 267 -5.61 -4.56 6.53
C VAL A 267 -5.52 -4.63 5.01
N LEU A 268 -5.94 -3.56 4.35
CA LEU A 268 -5.76 -3.38 2.92
C LEU A 268 -4.36 -2.82 2.66
N LYS A 269 -3.83 -2.90 1.43
CA LYS A 269 -2.50 -2.32 1.09
C LYS A 269 -2.55 -0.79 1.00
N MET A 270 -3.13 -0.17 2.02
CA MET A 270 -3.20 1.26 2.26
C MET A 270 -2.00 1.68 3.13
N ASP A 271 -1.88 2.97 3.43
CA ASP A 271 -0.70 3.52 4.13
C ASP A 271 -0.52 2.93 5.53
N GLY A 272 -1.61 2.67 6.25
CA GLY A 272 -1.57 2.00 7.55
C GLY A 272 -0.92 0.62 7.52
N TYR A 273 -1.08 -0.11 6.42
CA TYR A 273 -0.37 -1.39 6.23
C TYR A 273 1.13 -1.15 6.13
N TRP A 274 1.56 -0.19 5.31
CA TRP A 274 2.98 0.12 5.13
C TRP A 274 3.61 0.68 6.41
N LEU A 275 2.91 1.60 7.07
CA LEU A 275 3.29 2.15 8.37
C LEU A 275 3.49 1.06 9.41
N LEU A 276 2.55 0.11 9.53
CA LEU A 276 2.67 -1.01 10.47
C LEU A 276 3.85 -1.93 10.09
N THR A 277 4.02 -2.22 8.80
CA THR A 277 5.12 -3.08 8.33
C THR A 277 6.49 -2.48 8.59
N ASP A 278 6.64 -1.18 8.34
CA ASP A 278 7.89 -0.47 8.54
C ASP A 278 8.16 -0.22 10.02
N PHE A 279 7.11 0.03 10.82
CA PHE A 279 7.22 0.19 12.27
C PHE A 279 7.72 -1.09 12.93
N LEU A 280 7.24 -2.23 12.46
CA LEU A 280 7.64 -3.53 13.00
C LEU A 280 8.76 -4.20 12.19
N ASN A 281 9.27 -3.52 11.16
CA ASN A 281 10.30 -3.99 10.25
C ASN A 281 10.01 -5.34 9.54
N VAL A 282 8.73 -5.65 9.38
CA VAL A 282 8.26 -6.89 8.77
C VAL A 282 7.73 -6.66 7.38
N HIS A 283 8.25 -7.44 6.45
CA HIS A 283 7.92 -7.29 5.05
C HIS A 283 7.14 -8.52 4.57
N ASN A 284 6.33 -8.33 3.52
CA ASN A 284 5.49 -9.37 2.93
C ASN A 284 4.53 -10.03 3.95
N VAL A 285 3.96 -9.23 4.86
CA VAL A 285 3.05 -9.73 5.91
C VAL A 285 1.97 -10.61 5.30
N GLN A 286 1.28 -10.16 4.25
CA GLN A 286 0.20 -10.93 3.61
C GLN A 286 0.59 -12.35 3.16
N ILE A 287 1.83 -12.55 2.68
CA ILE A 287 2.31 -13.88 2.27
C ILE A 287 2.51 -14.75 3.51
N LYS A 288 3.15 -14.18 4.55
CA LYS A 288 3.36 -14.86 5.82
C LYS A 288 2.05 -15.15 6.54
N THR A 289 1.06 -14.26 6.49
CA THR A 289 -0.29 -14.39 7.07
C THR A 289 -0.95 -15.70 6.68
N LYS A 290 -0.91 -16.06 5.38
CA LYS A 290 -1.55 -17.29 4.86
C LYS A 290 -0.98 -18.57 5.46
N GLN A 291 0.31 -18.58 5.79
CA GLN A 291 1.00 -19.71 6.41
C GLN A 291 0.92 -19.66 7.95
N SER A 292 0.55 -18.51 8.52
CA SER A 292 0.70 -18.23 9.96
C SER A 292 -0.49 -18.69 10.81
N ILE A 293 -1.70 -18.82 10.27
CA ILE A 293 -2.87 -19.29 11.05
C ILE A 293 -2.62 -20.69 11.60
N ASN A 294 -2.25 -21.63 10.71
CA ASN A 294 -1.95 -23.01 11.11
C ASN A 294 -0.71 -23.06 12.01
N LYS A 295 0.31 -22.25 11.71
CA LYS A 295 1.53 -22.19 12.53
C LYS A 295 1.23 -21.70 13.95
N LEU A 296 0.42 -20.66 14.11
CA LEU A 296 0.01 -20.13 15.41
C LEU A 296 -0.75 -21.19 16.21
N PHE A 297 -1.71 -21.88 15.58
CA PHE A 297 -2.48 -22.94 16.25
C PHE A 297 -1.58 -24.10 16.72
N VAL A 298 -0.63 -24.53 15.89
CA VAL A 298 0.35 -25.57 16.26
C VAL A 298 1.27 -25.10 17.39
N GLU A 299 1.75 -23.87 17.35
CA GLU A 299 2.63 -23.29 18.38
C GLU A 299 1.91 -23.11 19.73
N LEU A 300 0.64 -22.69 19.71
CA LEU A 300 -0.20 -22.56 20.90
C LEU A 300 -0.53 -23.93 21.52
N THR A 301 -0.87 -24.92 20.71
CA THR A 301 -1.11 -26.29 21.20
C THR A 301 0.16 -26.92 21.76
N LYS A 302 1.33 -26.67 21.13
CA LYS A 302 2.64 -27.07 21.65
C LYS A 302 2.96 -26.38 22.97
N LYS A 303 2.74 -25.06 23.08
CA LYS A 303 2.89 -24.31 24.33
C LYS A 303 2.03 -24.90 25.44
N TYR A 304 0.77 -25.21 25.16
CA TYR A 304 -0.15 -25.80 26.14
C TYR A 304 0.34 -27.18 26.61
N LYS A 305 0.74 -28.06 25.67
CA LYS A 305 1.28 -29.40 26.00
C LYS A 305 2.57 -29.32 26.81
N LEU A 306 3.48 -28.41 26.46
CA LEU A 306 4.77 -28.24 27.15
C LEU A 306 4.62 -27.58 28.52
N LYS A 307 3.71 -26.60 28.65
CA LYS A 307 3.35 -26.00 29.94
C LYS A 307 2.74 -27.04 30.89
N LYS A 308 1.89 -27.94 30.37
CA LYS A 308 1.34 -29.07 31.15
C LYS A 308 2.44 -30.06 31.61
N ARG A 309 3.57 -30.12 30.90
CA ARG A 309 4.77 -30.91 31.24
C ARG A 309 5.80 -30.14 32.08
N GLY A 310 5.47 -28.94 32.56
CA GLY A 310 6.38 -28.10 33.36
C GLY A 310 7.53 -27.45 32.57
N GLN A 311 7.53 -27.53 31.24
CA GLN A 311 8.59 -26.95 30.39
C GLN A 311 8.23 -25.52 29.97
N VAL A 312 9.22 -24.62 30.03
CA VAL A 312 9.09 -23.24 29.57
C VAL A 312 9.17 -23.21 28.05
N TYR A 313 8.11 -22.69 27.41
CA TYR A 313 8.07 -22.48 25.96
C TYR A 313 7.74 -21.02 25.64
N THR A 314 8.70 -20.31 25.04
CA THR A 314 8.54 -18.94 24.58
C THR A 314 8.16 -18.94 23.11
N LEU A 315 7.01 -18.35 22.77
CA LEU A 315 6.66 -18.09 21.37
C LEU A 315 7.49 -16.92 20.84
N SER A 316 7.89 -17.00 19.57
CA SER A 316 8.51 -15.85 18.90
C SER A 316 7.50 -14.70 18.75
N LYS A 317 7.98 -13.46 18.87
CA LYS A 317 7.15 -12.25 18.74
C LYS A 317 6.52 -12.18 17.36
N SER A 318 7.27 -12.55 16.33
CA SER A 318 6.77 -12.62 14.96
C SER A 318 5.59 -13.58 14.79
N THR A 319 5.62 -14.76 15.42
CA THR A 319 4.56 -15.76 15.29
C THR A 319 3.26 -15.25 15.92
N TYR A 320 3.35 -14.61 17.08
CA TYR A 320 2.19 -13.99 17.73
C TYR A 320 1.60 -12.87 16.87
N PHE A 321 2.44 -11.96 16.38
CA PHE A 321 2.01 -10.86 15.52
C PHE A 321 1.33 -11.36 14.24
N TYR A 322 1.98 -12.25 13.47
CA TYR A 322 1.42 -12.76 12.22
C TYR A 322 0.13 -13.55 12.45
N GLY A 323 0.04 -14.23 13.59
CA GLY A 323 -1.17 -14.92 14.03
C GLY A 323 -2.35 -13.97 14.25
N ILE A 324 -2.19 -12.95 15.10
CA ILE A 324 -3.25 -11.97 15.36
C ILE A 324 -3.62 -11.20 14.10
N TYR A 325 -2.62 -10.71 13.38
CA TYR A 325 -2.82 -9.99 12.12
C TYR A 325 -3.63 -10.84 11.13
N SER A 326 -3.39 -12.16 11.08
CA SER A 326 -4.14 -13.06 10.20
C SER A 326 -5.61 -13.22 10.55
N ILE A 327 -5.94 -13.17 11.84
CA ILE A 327 -7.32 -13.22 12.31
C ILE A 327 -8.04 -11.92 11.93
N ILE A 328 -7.44 -10.77 12.25
CA ILE A 328 -7.98 -9.44 11.92
C ILE A 328 -8.19 -9.32 10.40
N TYR A 329 -7.17 -9.67 9.62
CA TYR A 329 -7.22 -9.64 8.16
C TYR A 329 -8.34 -10.53 7.59
N SER A 330 -8.57 -11.71 8.19
CA SER A 330 -9.65 -12.61 7.78
C SER A 330 -11.03 -12.07 8.15
N LEU A 331 -11.18 -11.50 9.35
CA LEU A 331 -12.43 -10.89 9.81
C LEU A 331 -12.85 -9.72 8.91
N VAL A 332 -11.95 -8.78 8.65
CA VAL A 332 -12.26 -7.63 7.78
C VAL A 332 -12.63 -8.08 6.37
N LYS A 333 -11.96 -9.11 5.83
CA LYS A 333 -12.36 -9.69 4.54
C LYS A 333 -13.79 -10.23 4.54
N VAL A 334 -14.17 -10.97 5.59
CA VAL A 334 -15.53 -11.50 5.72
C VAL A 334 -16.54 -10.35 5.78
N VAL A 335 -16.27 -9.31 6.58
CA VAL A 335 -17.12 -8.12 6.66
C VAL A 335 -17.25 -7.43 5.30
N CYS A 336 -16.15 -7.24 4.56
CA CYS A 336 -16.21 -6.67 3.22
C CYS A 336 -17.05 -7.51 2.25
N ILE A 337 -16.95 -8.85 2.33
CA ILE A 337 -17.77 -9.76 1.50
C ILE A 337 -19.25 -9.62 1.85
N ILE A 338 -19.60 -9.62 3.14
CA ILE A 338 -20.98 -9.42 3.61
C ILE A 338 -21.53 -8.09 3.10
N PHE A 339 -20.74 -7.01 3.21
CA PHE A 339 -21.15 -5.69 2.74
C PHE A 339 -21.40 -5.67 1.22
N VAL A 340 -20.51 -6.28 0.42
CA VAL A 340 -20.71 -6.39 -1.04
C VAL A 340 -21.96 -7.21 -1.37
N CYS A 341 -22.19 -8.34 -0.69
CA CYS A 341 -23.39 -9.15 -0.88
C CYS A 341 -24.66 -8.36 -0.53
N TYR A 342 -24.66 -7.66 0.60
CA TYR A 342 -25.77 -6.80 1.01
C TYR A 342 -26.05 -5.70 0.00
N ALA A 343 -25.01 -5.00 -0.49
CA ALA A 343 -25.15 -3.96 -1.49
C ALA A 343 -25.67 -4.49 -2.84
N LEU A 344 -25.30 -5.71 -3.23
CA LEU A 344 -25.86 -6.39 -4.40
C LEU A 344 -27.34 -6.72 -4.21
N ILE A 345 -27.74 -7.23 -3.05
CA ILE A 345 -29.15 -7.49 -2.73
C ILE A 345 -29.96 -6.20 -2.84
N LEU A 346 -29.49 -5.09 -2.27
CA LEU A 346 -30.13 -3.79 -2.39
C LEU A 346 -30.24 -3.31 -3.85
N LEU A 347 -29.20 -3.52 -4.66
CA LEU A 347 -29.23 -3.18 -6.09
C LEU A 347 -30.29 -3.99 -6.85
N PHE A 348 -30.40 -5.29 -6.57
CA PHE A 348 -31.40 -6.15 -7.20
C PHE A 348 -32.82 -5.83 -6.73
N MET A 349 -33.02 -5.55 -5.45
CA MET A 349 -34.33 -5.13 -4.92
C MET A 349 -34.75 -3.76 -5.45
N GLY A 350 -33.80 -2.86 -5.67
CA GLY A 350 -34.01 -1.51 -6.19
C GLY A 350 -33.89 -1.40 -7.71
N TRP A 351 -34.06 -2.48 -8.46
CA TRP A 351 -33.82 -2.49 -9.91
C TRP A 351 -34.70 -1.47 -10.66
N ASP A 352 -35.97 -1.36 -10.26
CA ASP A 352 -36.90 -0.38 -10.83
C ASP A 352 -36.44 1.06 -10.56
N ASN A 353 -35.88 1.33 -9.38
CA ASN A 353 -35.32 2.63 -9.04
C ASN A 353 -34.11 2.98 -9.92
N LEU A 354 -33.28 2.01 -10.30
CA LEU A 354 -32.16 2.22 -11.22
C LEU A 354 -32.68 2.63 -12.61
N ILE A 355 -33.64 1.89 -13.15
CA ILE A 355 -34.25 2.17 -14.46
C ILE A 355 -34.91 3.56 -14.47
N ASN A 356 -35.66 3.88 -13.41
CA ASN A 356 -36.27 5.20 -13.24
C ASN A 356 -35.22 6.31 -13.11
N THR A 357 -34.11 6.07 -12.41
CA THR A 357 -33.03 7.07 -12.31
C THR A 357 -32.38 7.31 -13.68
N ILE A 358 -32.16 6.25 -14.48
CA ILE A 358 -31.63 6.35 -15.83
C ILE A 358 -32.58 7.16 -16.74
N SER A 359 -33.88 6.90 -16.69
CA SER A 359 -34.85 7.65 -17.49
C SER A 359 -34.90 9.14 -17.09
N LEU A 360 -34.78 9.45 -15.79
CA LEU A 360 -34.66 10.83 -15.29
C LEU A 360 -33.37 11.53 -15.75
N VAL A 361 -32.25 10.82 -15.88
CA VAL A 361 -31.02 11.39 -16.48
C VAL A 361 -31.29 11.83 -17.91
N PHE A 362 -31.89 10.97 -18.73
CA PHE A 362 -32.21 11.33 -20.12
C PHE A 362 -33.17 12.51 -20.20
N LYS A 363 -34.21 12.53 -19.35
CA LYS A 363 -35.16 13.64 -19.28
C LYS A 363 -34.49 14.97 -18.91
N SER A 364 -33.71 14.98 -17.82
CA SER A 364 -32.99 16.19 -17.38
C SER A 364 -31.99 16.68 -18.42
N PHE A 365 -31.35 15.77 -19.16
CA PHE A 365 -30.43 16.14 -20.23
C PHE A 365 -31.16 16.80 -21.41
N ILE A 366 -32.34 16.29 -21.80
CA ILE A 366 -33.19 16.90 -22.83
C ILE A 366 -33.67 18.30 -22.38
N GLU A 367 -34.04 18.44 -21.11
CA GLU A 367 -34.46 19.70 -20.50
C GLU A 367 -33.30 20.69 -20.26
N ARG A 368 -32.06 20.31 -20.59
CA ARG A 368 -30.82 21.09 -20.38
C ARG A 368 -30.52 21.43 -18.91
N ASP A 369 -31.07 20.66 -17.97
CA ASP A 369 -30.72 20.75 -16.55
C ASP A 369 -29.51 19.86 -16.24
N PHE A 370 -28.33 20.38 -16.59
CA PHE A 370 -27.06 19.67 -16.42
C PHE A 370 -26.71 19.38 -14.95
N SER A 371 -27.17 20.22 -14.02
CA SER A 371 -26.92 20.03 -12.59
C SER A 371 -27.61 18.76 -12.10
N THR A 372 -28.90 18.62 -12.40
CA THR A 372 -29.68 17.45 -12.03
C THR A 372 -29.20 16.19 -12.75
N SER A 373 -28.83 16.29 -14.04
CA SER A 373 -28.26 15.16 -14.77
C SER A 373 -26.98 14.63 -14.11
N LEU A 374 -26.08 15.51 -13.66
CA LEU A 374 -24.84 15.10 -12.98
C LEU A 374 -25.11 14.42 -11.64
N ILE A 375 -26.07 14.91 -10.85
CA ILE A 375 -26.46 14.30 -9.57
C ILE A 375 -27.03 12.89 -9.80
N LEU A 376 -27.93 12.73 -10.78
CA LEU A 376 -28.54 11.44 -11.11
C LEU A 376 -27.51 10.44 -11.68
N LEU A 377 -26.56 10.91 -12.49
CA LEU A 377 -25.43 10.10 -12.97
C LEU A 377 -24.56 9.60 -11.81
N ASN A 378 -24.26 10.47 -10.84
CA ASN A 378 -23.52 10.07 -9.64
C ASN A 378 -24.27 9.00 -8.83
N LYS A 379 -25.60 9.14 -8.69
CA LYS A 379 -26.45 8.14 -8.02
C LYS A 379 -26.39 6.78 -8.71
N ILE A 380 -26.45 6.75 -10.05
CA ILE A 380 -26.29 5.53 -10.84
C ILE A 380 -24.89 4.93 -10.63
N PHE A 381 -23.84 5.76 -10.67
CA PHE A 381 -22.48 5.30 -10.44
C PHE A 381 -22.32 4.60 -9.09
N ILE A 382 -22.82 5.22 -8.01
CA ILE A 382 -22.78 4.65 -6.65
C ILE A 382 -23.53 3.32 -6.59
N LEU A 383 -24.72 3.23 -7.20
CA LEU A 383 -25.50 2.01 -7.26
C LEU A 383 -24.78 0.86 -8.00
N LEU A 384 -23.95 1.18 -9.01
CA LEU A 384 -23.23 0.19 -9.80
C LEU A 384 -21.89 -0.26 -9.20
N ILE A 385 -21.36 0.44 -8.18
CA ILE A 385 -20.10 0.08 -7.50
C ILE A 385 -20.05 -1.40 -7.06
N PRO A 386 -21.09 -1.99 -6.42
CA PRO A 386 -21.05 -3.38 -5.98
C PRO A 386 -20.87 -4.36 -7.15
N LEU A 387 -21.50 -4.08 -8.29
CA LEU A 387 -21.42 -4.91 -9.49
C LEU A 387 -20.02 -4.83 -10.10
N PHE A 388 -19.43 -3.63 -10.12
CA PHE A 388 -18.05 -3.42 -10.55
C PHE A 388 -17.04 -4.17 -9.68
N ILE A 389 -17.21 -4.12 -8.34
CA ILE A 389 -16.38 -4.88 -7.40
C ILE A 389 -16.50 -6.38 -7.69
N LEU A 390 -17.72 -6.90 -7.83
CA LEU A 390 -17.97 -8.33 -8.06
C LEU A 390 -17.33 -8.84 -9.36
N ILE A 391 -17.51 -8.12 -10.47
CA ILE A 391 -16.92 -8.48 -11.78
C ILE A 391 -15.41 -8.65 -11.63
N ASN A 392 -14.75 -7.70 -11.01
CA ASN A 392 -13.31 -7.71 -10.99
C ASN A 392 -12.70 -8.62 -9.91
N VAL A 393 -13.38 -8.83 -8.79
CA VAL A 393 -13.01 -9.90 -7.84
C VAL A 393 -13.06 -11.25 -8.56
N SER A 394 -14.12 -11.48 -9.35
CA SER A 394 -14.28 -12.69 -10.16
C SER A 394 -13.15 -12.83 -11.19
N LEU A 395 -12.81 -11.77 -11.92
CA LEU A 395 -11.68 -11.75 -12.86
C LEU A 395 -10.34 -12.04 -12.17
N SER A 396 -10.11 -11.50 -10.97
CA SER A 396 -8.89 -11.75 -10.20
C SER A 396 -8.79 -13.22 -9.77
N ILE A 397 -9.90 -13.83 -9.34
CA ILE A 397 -9.96 -15.26 -8.96
C ILE A 397 -9.67 -16.13 -10.18
N ILE A 398 -10.29 -15.84 -11.33
CA ILE A 398 -10.06 -16.57 -12.59
C ILE A 398 -8.60 -16.50 -13.01
N LYS A 399 -7.99 -15.31 -12.91
CA LYS A 399 -6.56 -15.11 -13.22
C LYS A 399 -5.64 -15.89 -12.28
N GLU A 400 -5.96 -15.91 -10.98
CA GLU A 400 -5.18 -16.69 -10.01
C GLU A 400 -5.32 -18.20 -10.24
N TRP A 401 -6.52 -18.67 -10.60
CA TRP A 401 -6.76 -20.06 -10.97
C TRP A 401 -5.98 -20.47 -12.23
N LYS A 402 -6.03 -19.65 -13.29
CA LYS A 402 -5.22 -19.85 -14.51
C LYS A 402 -3.71 -19.88 -14.19
N ASN A 403 -3.22 -18.95 -13.39
CA ASN A 403 -1.80 -18.90 -13.01
C ASN A 403 -1.38 -20.11 -12.16
N LYS A 404 -2.26 -20.65 -11.29
CA LYS A 404 -1.97 -21.89 -10.55
C LYS A 404 -1.96 -23.12 -11.46
N LYS A 405 -2.79 -23.15 -12.49
CA LYS A 405 -2.84 -24.24 -13.48
C LYS A 405 -1.60 -24.24 -14.39
N ILE A 406 -1.11 -23.05 -14.75
CA ILE A 406 0.11 -22.86 -15.56
C ILE A 406 1.39 -23.05 -14.71
N GLY A 407 1.41 -22.53 -13.48
CA GLY A 407 2.53 -22.68 -12.54
C GLY A 407 2.57 -24.03 -11.80
N GLY A 408 1.57 -24.89 -12.01
CA GLY A 408 1.49 -26.23 -11.41
C GLY A 408 2.58 -27.20 -11.88
N LYS A 409 3.32 -26.87 -12.95
CA LYS A 409 4.49 -27.64 -13.40
C LYS A 409 5.80 -27.33 -12.64
N ASN A 410 5.88 -26.23 -11.89
CA ASN A 410 7.13 -25.79 -11.23
C ASN A 410 7.01 -25.70 -9.69
N LYS A 411 6.14 -26.50 -9.08
CA LYS A 411 5.67 -26.29 -7.70
C LYS A 411 6.29 -27.19 -6.63
N CYS A 412 7.53 -27.60 -6.82
CA CYS A 412 8.35 -28.16 -5.75
C CYS A 412 9.41 -27.12 -5.38
N LEU A 413 9.40 -26.67 -4.12
CA LEU A 413 10.44 -25.87 -3.45
C LEU A 413 10.36 -24.33 -3.64
N ASP A 414 9.30 -23.73 -3.12
CA ASP A 414 9.35 -22.33 -2.65
C ASP A 414 10.18 -22.28 -1.35
N VAL A 415 11.50 -22.06 -1.49
CA VAL A 415 12.38 -21.74 -0.35
C VAL A 415 12.27 -20.25 -0.04
N LYS A 416 12.11 -19.94 1.25
CA LYS A 416 12.08 -18.58 1.81
C LYS A 416 13.34 -17.79 1.40
N VAL A 417 13.15 -16.66 0.71
CA VAL A 417 14.13 -15.56 0.62
C VAL A 417 13.43 -14.24 0.89
#